data_AF-A0A0F9CQC0-F1
#
_entry.id   AF-A0A0F9CQC0-F1
#
_cell.length_a   1.000
_cell.length_b   1.000
_cell.length_c   1.000
_cell.angle_alpha   90.00
_cell.angle_beta   90.00
_cell.angle_gamma   90.00
#
_symmetry.space_group_name_H-M   'P 1'
#
loop_
_entity.id
_entity.type
_entity.pdbx_description
1 polymer ?
#
loop_
_entity_poly.entity_id
_entity_poly.type
_entity_poly.pdbx_seq_one_letter_code
_entity_poly.pdbx_strand_id
1 'polypeptide(L)'
;MATNYPNIGQTSTDFASMYINIKRDFQQALAVRKHESLFPLVSSVIKSTGKSNQYDMSFIINRMNPWLGSRTREKIALDTISLVNEKFETSLDVSRDDIDDDALGLLEMQLSGLPIIAQNFYDEKVFDVYNDHITDTETTYAAGFDGFPIFAIDHAWSYGYTTAQDNIRGVSVANAGKLDQTYGYTNIKAAIVSLENFLLPNQTRAGSKATHLLCSSSTYFDARQILESAGLNLASSATSGSVTVAERGTVNPLHGQGIQVVKCPELTSGYWVLADLSGPLKPVILQDRRPIEMARLAEGSTEYYE
;
A
#
# COMPACT_ATOMS: atom_id res chain seq x y z
N MET A 1 -15.06 -53.29 29.17
CA MET A 1 -16.31 -52.50 29.19
C MET A 1 -15.93 -51.09 29.60
N ALA A 2 -16.16 -50.11 28.75
CA ALA A 2 -16.02 -48.69 29.08
C ALA A 2 -17.30 -47.99 28.64
N THR A 3 -17.78 -47.07 29.48
CA THR A 3 -18.99 -46.27 29.28
C THR A 3 -18.60 -44.82 29.56
N ASN A 4 -18.98 -43.90 28.68
CA ASN A 4 -18.76 -42.47 28.89
C ASN A 4 -19.78 -41.93 29.90
N TYR A 5 -19.35 -40.95 30.70
CA TYR A 5 -20.26 -40.16 31.51
C TYR A 5 -21.11 -39.26 30.60
N PRO A 6 -22.39 -39.00 30.90
CA PRO A 6 -23.12 -37.95 30.21
C PRO A 6 -22.53 -36.60 30.64
N ASN A 7 -21.89 -35.89 29.71
CA ASN A 7 -21.52 -34.50 29.92
C ASN A 7 -22.82 -33.72 30.18
N ILE A 8 -22.94 -33.14 31.37
CA ILE A 8 -23.97 -32.15 31.67
C ILE A 8 -23.58 -30.93 30.86
N GLY A 9 -24.21 -30.77 29.69
CA GLY A 9 -23.88 -29.75 28.71
C GLY A 9 -23.80 -28.36 29.33
N GLN A 10 -22.74 -27.63 28.98
CA GLN A 10 -22.64 -26.22 29.31
C GLN A 10 -23.85 -25.49 28.70
N THR A 11 -24.41 -24.56 29.45
CA THR A 11 -25.68 -23.93 29.07
C THR A 11 -25.44 -22.87 27.99
N SER A 12 -26.46 -22.49 27.21
CA SER A 12 -26.36 -21.45 26.16
C SER A 12 -25.82 -20.10 26.65
N THR A 13 -25.77 -19.90 27.98
CA THR A 13 -25.25 -18.73 28.67
C THR A 13 -23.71 -18.67 28.65
N ASP A 14 -23.04 -19.82 28.58
CA ASP A 14 -21.56 -19.92 28.58
C ASP A 14 -20.99 -19.54 27.19
N PHE A 15 -21.63 -20.01 26.11
CA PHE A 15 -21.28 -19.66 24.72
C PHE A 15 -21.46 -18.16 24.41
N ALA A 16 -22.53 -17.55 24.91
CA ALA A 16 -22.76 -16.12 24.71
C ALA A 16 -21.67 -15.28 25.40
N SER A 17 -21.28 -15.68 26.62
CA SER A 17 -20.21 -15.04 27.39
C SER A 17 -18.84 -15.22 26.73
N MET A 18 -18.54 -16.41 26.20
CA MET A 18 -17.33 -16.70 25.43
C MET A 18 -17.22 -15.81 24.20
N TYR A 19 -18.28 -15.73 23.38
CA TYR A 19 -18.28 -14.89 22.18
C TYR A 19 -18.04 -13.41 22.52
N ILE A 20 -18.60 -12.92 23.62
CA ILE A 20 -18.37 -11.54 24.08
C ILE A 20 -16.89 -11.31 24.41
N ASN A 21 -16.24 -12.25 25.11
CA ASN A 21 -14.82 -12.17 25.45
C ASN A 21 -13.95 -12.21 24.18
N ILE A 22 -14.18 -13.17 23.28
CA ILE A 22 -13.45 -13.27 22.01
C ILE A 22 -13.63 -12.00 21.19
N LYS A 23 -14.85 -11.47 21.08
CA LYS A 23 -15.13 -10.24 20.34
C LYS A 23 -14.42 -9.03 20.94
N ARG A 24 -14.34 -8.94 22.27
CA ARG A 24 -13.55 -7.89 22.96
C ARG A 24 -12.07 -8.01 22.61
N ASP A 25 -11.52 -9.21 22.71
CA ASP A 25 -10.09 -9.46 22.49
C ASP A 25 -9.73 -9.25 21.01
N PHE A 26 -10.63 -9.64 20.09
CA PHE A 26 -10.57 -9.29 18.67
C PHE A 26 -10.48 -7.79 18.45
N GLN A 27 -11.36 -7.00 19.08
CA GLN A 27 -11.36 -5.54 18.95
C GLN A 27 -10.07 -4.91 19.49
N GLN A 28 -9.53 -5.44 20.59
CA GLN A 28 -8.27 -4.97 21.17
C GLN A 28 -7.09 -5.27 20.24
N ALA A 29 -6.97 -6.51 19.77
CA ALA A 29 -5.90 -6.91 18.85
C ALA A 29 -5.99 -6.14 17.52
N LEU A 30 -7.20 -5.94 17.00
CA LEU A 30 -7.44 -5.14 15.81
C LEU A 30 -7.00 -3.69 15.99
N ALA A 31 -7.27 -3.08 17.15
CA ALA A 31 -6.84 -1.72 17.43
C ALA A 31 -5.31 -1.58 17.44
N VAL A 32 -4.60 -2.56 18.00
CA VAL A 32 -3.13 -2.61 17.96
C VAL A 32 -2.63 -2.73 16.52
N ARG A 33 -3.16 -3.69 15.75
CA ARG A 33 -2.71 -3.92 14.37
C ARG A 33 -2.97 -2.75 13.44
N LYS A 34 -4.06 -1.99 13.63
CA LYS A 34 -4.35 -0.77 12.85
C LYS A 34 -3.23 0.27 12.90
N HIS A 35 -2.49 0.35 14.01
CA HIS A 35 -1.37 1.28 14.14
C HIS A 35 -0.09 0.83 13.42
N GLU A 36 0.01 -0.45 13.08
CA GLU A 36 1.17 -1.04 12.39
C GLU A 36 0.97 -1.14 10.87
N SER A 37 -0.28 -1.05 10.40
CA SER A 37 -0.62 -1.09 8.98
C SER A 37 0.03 0.02 8.17
N LEU A 38 0.41 -0.32 6.94
CA LEU A 38 1.11 0.57 6.02
C LEU A 38 0.16 1.28 5.05
N PHE A 39 -0.99 0.71 4.74
CA PHE A 39 -1.96 1.25 3.79
C PHE A 39 -2.35 2.71 4.07
N PRO A 40 -2.48 3.21 5.33
CA PRO A 40 -2.83 4.62 5.55
C PRO A 40 -1.71 5.58 5.13
N LEU A 41 -0.46 5.10 5.11
CA LEU A 41 0.70 5.86 4.68
C LEU A 41 0.77 5.92 3.14
N VAL A 42 0.55 4.79 2.49
CA VAL A 42 0.81 4.61 1.04
C VAL A 42 -0.43 4.75 0.15
N SER A 43 -1.63 4.92 0.74
CA SER A 43 -2.89 5.08 0.01
C SER A 43 -3.79 6.19 0.58
N SER A 44 -4.65 6.75 -0.27
CA SER A 44 -5.73 7.65 0.11
C SER A 44 -6.96 6.83 0.44
N VAL A 45 -7.27 6.75 1.74
CA VAL A 45 -8.43 6.01 2.24
C VAL A 45 -9.69 6.86 2.07
N ILE A 46 -10.63 6.38 1.27
CA ILE A 46 -11.90 7.07 1.00
C ILE A 46 -13.07 6.20 1.45
N LYS A 47 -14.02 6.81 2.17
CA LYS A 47 -15.24 6.11 2.60
C LYS A 47 -16.21 5.95 1.44
N SER A 48 -16.69 4.73 1.23
CA SER A 48 -17.71 4.43 0.23
C SER A 48 -19.11 4.46 0.83
N THR A 49 -20.06 5.11 0.13
CA THR A 49 -21.48 5.10 0.49
C THR A 49 -22.36 4.32 -0.50
N GLY A 50 -21.92 4.18 -1.76
CA GLY A 50 -22.63 3.46 -2.82
C GLY A 50 -22.16 2.01 -3.04
N LYS A 51 -22.77 1.31 -4.01
CA LYS A 51 -22.25 0.02 -4.54
C LYS A 51 -20.99 0.22 -5.38
N SER A 52 -21.01 1.28 -6.18
CA SER A 52 -19.88 1.77 -6.97
C SER A 52 -19.72 3.25 -6.66
N ASN A 53 -18.48 3.74 -6.60
CA ASN A 53 -18.20 5.16 -6.51
C ASN A 53 -17.30 5.58 -7.67
N GLN A 54 -17.57 6.80 -8.14
CA GLN A 54 -16.80 7.45 -9.17
C GLN A 54 -16.00 8.59 -8.52
N TYR A 55 -14.70 8.61 -8.79
CA TYR A 55 -13.76 9.60 -8.29
C TYR A 55 -13.26 10.43 -9.46
N ASP A 56 -13.79 11.65 -9.56
CA ASP A 56 -13.33 12.64 -10.53
C ASP A 56 -12.19 13.44 -9.90
N MET A 57 -10.97 13.21 -10.38
CA MET A 57 -9.77 13.83 -9.85
C MET A 57 -9.22 14.85 -10.85
N SER A 58 -8.75 15.98 -10.31
CA SER A 58 -8.01 16.97 -11.10
C SER A 58 -6.57 17.04 -10.61
N PHE A 59 -5.65 16.83 -11.54
CA PHE A 59 -4.22 16.84 -11.25
C PHE A 59 -3.51 18.10 -11.77
N ILE A 60 -4.23 18.99 -12.45
CA ILE A 60 -3.67 20.24 -12.99
C ILE A 60 -4.27 21.42 -12.25
N ILE A 61 -3.47 21.99 -11.33
CA ILE A 61 -3.75 23.30 -10.74
C ILE A 61 -2.85 24.30 -11.46
N ASN A 62 -3.46 25.33 -12.05
CA ASN A 62 -2.72 26.36 -12.76
C ASN A 62 -1.88 27.21 -11.81
N ARG A 63 -0.84 27.82 -12.38
CA ARG A 63 0.02 28.74 -11.64
C ARG A 63 -0.80 29.89 -11.09
N MET A 64 -0.38 30.40 -9.93
CA MET A 64 -0.87 31.69 -9.47
C MET A 64 -0.43 32.78 -10.45
N ASN A 65 -1.40 33.47 -11.02
CA ASN A 65 -1.16 34.64 -11.86
C ASN A 65 -1.14 35.91 -10.99
N PRO A 66 -0.30 36.91 -11.31
CA PRO A 66 -0.39 38.20 -10.65
C PRO A 66 -1.79 38.79 -10.84
N TRP A 67 -2.30 39.47 -9.81
CA TRP A 67 -3.61 40.08 -9.84
C TRP A 67 -3.59 41.33 -10.72
N LEU A 68 -3.87 41.17 -12.01
CA LEU A 68 -3.83 42.24 -13.01
C LEU A 68 -5.22 42.80 -13.39
N GLY A 69 -6.28 42.37 -12.72
CA GLY A 69 -7.65 42.80 -13.00
C GLY A 69 -8.70 41.76 -12.59
N SER A 70 -9.76 41.62 -13.40
CA SER A 70 -10.80 40.60 -13.21
C SER A 70 -10.20 39.19 -13.21
N ARG A 71 -10.68 38.32 -12.31
CA ARG A 71 -10.21 36.93 -12.22
C ARG A 71 -10.46 36.17 -13.53
N THR A 72 -9.40 35.58 -14.09
CA THR A 72 -9.54 34.58 -15.16
C THR A 72 -9.97 33.25 -14.53
N ARG A 73 -11.01 32.62 -15.08
CA ARG A 73 -11.47 31.30 -14.65
C ARG A 73 -10.94 30.27 -15.65
N GLU A 74 -10.20 29.30 -15.15
CA GLU A 74 -9.75 28.17 -15.94
C GLU A 74 -10.62 26.94 -15.63
N LYS A 75 -10.80 26.07 -16.63
CA LYS A 75 -11.57 24.84 -16.46
C LYS A 75 -10.72 23.82 -15.72
N ILE A 76 -11.32 23.16 -14.75
CA ILE A 76 -10.72 22.01 -14.06
C ILE A 76 -10.84 20.82 -15.01
N ALA A 77 -9.72 20.28 -15.48
CA ALA A 77 -9.70 19.00 -16.18
C ALA A 77 -9.96 17.90 -15.15
N LEU A 78 -10.99 17.10 -15.39
CA LEU A 78 -11.38 15.97 -14.55
C LEU A 78 -11.24 14.72 -15.39
N ASP A 79 -10.76 13.71 -14.73
CA ASP A 79 -10.53 12.40 -15.28
C ASP A 79 -10.90 11.43 -14.14
N THR A 80 -11.39 10.27 -14.52
CA THR A 80 -12.35 9.55 -13.71
C THR A 80 -11.88 8.13 -13.42
N ILE A 81 -11.89 7.74 -12.15
CA ILE A 81 -11.71 6.34 -11.73
C ILE A 81 -13.04 5.85 -11.15
N SER A 82 -13.49 4.66 -11.57
CA SER A 82 -14.67 4.01 -11.00
C SER A 82 -14.25 2.76 -10.22
N LEU A 83 -14.68 2.67 -8.96
CA LEU A 83 -14.40 1.52 -8.09
C LEU A 83 -15.69 0.87 -7.62
N VAL A 84 -15.81 -0.44 -7.86
CA VAL A 84 -16.91 -1.27 -7.36
C VAL A 84 -16.50 -1.88 -6.03
N ASN A 85 -17.39 -1.86 -5.04
CA ASN A 85 -17.12 -2.51 -3.76
C ASN A 85 -17.14 -4.02 -3.91
N GLU A 86 -16.09 -4.66 -3.41
CA GLU A 86 -15.98 -6.10 -3.24
C GLU A 86 -16.20 -6.48 -1.77
N LYS A 87 -16.50 -7.76 -1.54
CA LYS A 87 -16.75 -8.30 -0.22
C LYS A 87 -15.75 -9.41 0.07
N PHE A 88 -15.23 -9.40 1.28
CA PHE A 88 -14.22 -10.34 1.74
C PHE A 88 -14.62 -10.88 3.11
N GLU A 89 -14.33 -12.15 3.33
CA GLU A 89 -14.55 -12.81 4.61
C GLU A 89 -13.45 -13.82 4.89
N THR A 90 -13.27 -14.11 6.17
CA THR A 90 -12.53 -15.28 6.65
C THR A 90 -13.37 -15.89 7.77
N SER A 91 -13.58 -17.20 7.70
CA SER A 91 -14.53 -17.91 8.55
C SER A 91 -13.85 -19.15 9.12
N LEU A 92 -14.08 -19.40 10.41
CA LEU A 92 -13.63 -20.59 11.12
C LEU A 92 -14.84 -21.29 11.71
N ASP A 93 -14.94 -22.58 11.46
CA ASP A 93 -15.97 -23.43 12.04
C ASP A 93 -15.52 -23.97 13.39
N VAL A 94 -16.42 -24.02 14.36
CA VAL A 94 -16.14 -24.46 15.72
C VAL A 94 -17.15 -25.52 16.11
N SER A 95 -16.67 -26.72 16.40
CA SER A 95 -17.52 -27.81 16.84
C SER A 95 -18.13 -27.50 18.20
N ARG A 96 -19.37 -27.97 18.39
CA ARG A 96 -20.02 -27.90 19.70
C ARG A 96 -19.33 -28.80 20.73
N ASP A 97 -18.84 -29.96 20.31
CA ASP A 97 -18.16 -30.91 21.18
C ASP A 97 -16.88 -30.31 21.78
N ASP A 98 -16.12 -29.54 20.98
CA ASP A 98 -14.90 -28.86 21.45
C ASP A 98 -15.19 -27.82 22.55
N ILE A 99 -16.39 -27.24 22.53
CA ILE A 99 -16.82 -26.27 23.53
C ILE A 99 -17.35 -26.99 24.78
N ASP A 100 -18.11 -28.07 24.60
CA ASP A 100 -18.61 -28.89 25.70
C ASP A 100 -17.47 -29.58 26.48
N ASP A 101 -16.34 -29.86 25.82
CA ASP A 101 -15.12 -30.43 26.40
C ASP A 101 -14.15 -29.40 27.02
N ASP A 102 -14.59 -28.13 27.18
CA ASP A 102 -13.82 -27.04 27.82
C ASP A 102 -12.47 -26.73 27.12
N ALA A 103 -12.38 -26.93 25.80
CA ALA A 103 -11.19 -26.60 25.01
C ALA A 103 -11.08 -25.09 24.68
N LEU A 104 -11.68 -24.23 25.52
CA LEU A 104 -11.87 -22.80 25.29
C LEU A 104 -10.56 -22.06 25.06
N GLY A 105 -9.51 -22.37 25.82
CA GLY A 105 -8.22 -21.71 25.69
C GLY A 105 -7.53 -21.97 24.34
N LEU A 106 -7.76 -23.14 23.74
CA LEU A 106 -7.21 -23.46 22.42
C LEU A 106 -7.96 -22.69 21.31
N LEU A 107 -9.29 -22.60 21.43
CA LEU A 107 -10.13 -21.84 20.50
C LEU A 107 -9.79 -20.35 20.56
N GLU A 108 -9.63 -19.77 21.74
CA GLU A 108 -9.20 -18.38 21.91
C GLU A 108 -7.85 -18.11 21.24
N MET A 109 -6.87 -19.02 21.39
CA MET A 109 -5.57 -18.90 20.75
C MET A 109 -5.67 -18.93 19.22
N GLN A 110 -6.51 -19.80 18.66
CA GLN A 110 -6.73 -19.88 17.21
C GLN A 110 -7.43 -18.63 16.67
N LEU A 111 -8.47 -18.15 17.35
CA LEU A 111 -9.26 -16.98 16.93
C LEU A 111 -8.49 -15.66 17.09
N SER A 112 -7.48 -15.62 17.97
CA SER A 112 -6.63 -14.45 18.19
C SER A 112 -5.86 -13.98 16.94
N GLY A 113 -5.68 -14.85 15.94
CA GLY A 113 -5.03 -14.52 14.67
C GLY A 113 -5.92 -13.80 13.65
N LEU A 114 -7.24 -13.99 13.73
CA LEU A 114 -8.21 -13.39 12.80
C LEU A 114 -8.12 -11.85 12.67
N PRO A 115 -8.02 -11.06 13.75
CA PRO A 115 -7.92 -9.61 13.62
C PRO A 115 -6.63 -9.18 12.91
N ILE A 116 -5.56 -9.96 13.00
CA ILE A 116 -4.29 -9.71 12.32
C ILE A 116 -4.47 -9.94 10.82
N ILE A 117 -5.05 -11.08 10.43
CA ILE A 117 -5.31 -11.41 9.03
C ILE A 117 -6.23 -10.37 8.38
N ALA A 118 -7.35 -10.04 9.04
CA ALA A 118 -8.30 -9.06 8.54
C ALA A 118 -7.67 -7.67 8.34
N GLN A 119 -6.74 -7.28 9.21
CA GLN A 119 -6.06 -5.99 9.12
C GLN A 119 -4.94 -6.00 8.06
N ASN A 120 -4.15 -7.07 7.98
CA ASN A 120 -3.09 -7.24 6.96
C ASN A 120 -3.67 -7.28 5.55
N PHE A 121 -4.88 -7.80 5.38
CA PHE A 121 -5.56 -7.84 4.09
C PHE A 121 -5.68 -6.47 3.41
N TYR A 122 -5.78 -5.37 4.18
CA TYR A 122 -5.75 -4.02 3.62
C TYR A 122 -4.39 -3.65 3.04
N ASP A 123 -3.31 -4.05 3.70
CA ASP A 123 -1.95 -3.84 3.20
C ASP A 123 -1.72 -4.70 1.94
N GLU A 124 -2.10 -5.98 1.98
CA GLU A 124 -2.06 -6.89 0.83
C GLU A 124 -2.75 -6.26 -0.38
N LYS A 125 -4.00 -5.79 -0.22
CA LYS A 125 -4.76 -5.19 -1.34
C LYS A 125 -4.13 -3.94 -1.92
N VAL A 126 -3.53 -3.10 -1.09
CA VAL A 126 -2.85 -1.89 -1.60
C VAL A 126 -1.55 -2.27 -2.30
N PHE A 127 -0.79 -3.23 -1.78
CA PHE A 127 0.45 -3.66 -2.41
C PHE A 127 0.25 -4.56 -3.63
N ASP A 128 -0.87 -5.29 -3.73
CA ASP A 128 -1.31 -5.96 -4.97
C ASP A 128 -1.37 -4.94 -6.11
N VAL A 129 -1.99 -3.77 -5.86
CA VAL A 129 -2.06 -2.68 -6.85
C VAL A 129 -0.67 -2.15 -7.19
N TYR A 130 0.22 -1.95 -6.22
CA TYR A 130 1.60 -1.55 -6.52
C TYR A 130 2.31 -2.62 -7.37
N ASN A 131 2.22 -3.88 -6.98
CA ASN A 131 2.89 -5.00 -7.65
C ASN A 131 2.44 -5.14 -9.09
N ASP A 132 1.13 -5.12 -9.35
CA ASP A 132 0.57 -5.24 -10.71
C ASP A 132 1.04 -4.10 -11.62
N HIS A 133 1.07 -2.86 -11.09
CA HIS A 133 1.58 -1.70 -11.82
C HIS A 133 3.10 -1.71 -12.02
N ILE A 134 3.85 -2.43 -11.18
CA ILE A 134 5.29 -2.58 -11.28
C ILE A 134 5.66 -3.67 -12.30
N THR A 135 4.92 -4.78 -12.31
CA THR A 135 5.20 -5.94 -13.17
C THR A 135 4.63 -5.79 -14.57
N ASP A 136 3.73 -4.82 -14.78
CA ASP A 136 3.01 -4.61 -16.04
C ASP A 136 2.32 -5.91 -16.51
N THR A 137 1.75 -6.61 -15.54
CA THR A 137 0.88 -7.76 -15.81
C THR A 137 -0.50 -7.19 -16.07
N GLU A 138 -1.03 -7.35 -17.28
CA GLU A 138 -2.40 -6.96 -17.65
C GLU A 138 -3.43 -7.72 -16.76
N THR A 139 -3.65 -7.24 -15.53
CA THR A 139 -4.62 -7.74 -14.55
C THR A 139 -5.78 -6.76 -14.39
N THR A 140 -6.73 -7.07 -13.50
CA THR A 140 -7.90 -6.24 -13.15
C THR A 140 -7.54 -4.80 -12.73
N TYR A 141 -6.29 -4.54 -12.34
CA TYR A 141 -5.82 -3.22 -11.88
C TYR A 141 -4.88 -2.51 -12.88
N ALA A 142 -4.73 -3.03 -14.11
CA ALA A 142 -3.63 -2.70 -15.02
C ALA A 142 -3.53 -1.23 -15.49
N ALA A 143 -4.58 -0.44 -15.33
CA ALA A 143 -4.59 0.94 -15.79
C ALA A 143 -4.74 1.90 -14.61
N GLY A 144 -3.76 2.78 -14.48
CA GLY A 144 -3.93 4.04 -13.82
C GLY A 144 -4.95 4.92 -14.54
N PHE A 145 -5.08 6.12 -14.02
CA PHE A 145 -6.02 7.12 -14.47
C PHE A 145 -5.97 7.48 -15.97
N ASP A 146 -4.78 7.46 -16.56
CA ASP A 146 -4.53 7.82 -17.97
C ASP A 146 -4.54 6.60 -18.90
N GLY A 147 -4.95 5.44 -18.39
CA GLY A 147 -4.99 4.19 -19.15
C GLY A 147 -3.66 3.42 -19.16
N PHE A 148 -2.60 3.97 -18.58
CA PHE A 148 -1.30 3.32 -18.46
C PHE A 148 -1.04 2.85 -17.03
N PRO A 149 -0.20 1.83 -16.81
CA PRO A 149 0.20 1.46 -15.46
C PRO A 149 0.81 2.66 -14.70
N ILE A 150 0.65 2.74 -13.37
CA ILE A 150 1.22 3.83 -12.56
C ILE A 150 2.70 4.08 -12.87
N PHE A 151 3.47 3.03 -13.17
CA PHE A 151 4.87 3.16 -13.57
C PHE A 151 5.02 2.92 -15.06
N ALA A 152 5.12 3.99 -15.85
CA ALA A 152 5.28 3.94 -17.30
C ALA A 152 6.20 5.05 -17.82
N ILE A 153 6.73 4.86 -19.03
CA ILE A 153 7.62 5.84 -19.70
C ILE A 153 6.85 6.85 -20.54
N ASP A 154 5.54 6.64 -20.72
CA ASP A 154 4.73 7.29 -21.75
C ASP A 154 3.36 7.77 -21.22
N HIS A 155 3.35 8.32 -20.00
CA HIS A 155 2.17 9.00 -19.50
C HIS A 155 1.89 10.25 -20.34
N ALA A 156 0.79 10.22 -21.11
CA ALA A 156 0.41 11.28 -22.04
C ALA A 156 -0.48 12.31 -21.36
N TRP A 157 -0.18 13.59 -21.58
CA TRP A 157 -0.96 14.65 -20.97
C TRP A 157 -2.23 14.82 -21.80
N SER A 158 -3.40 14.53 -21.22
CA SER A 158 -4.67 14.93 -21.84
C SER A 158 -4.71 16.45 -22.05
N TYR A 159 -5.50 16.91 -23.03
CA TYR A 159 -5.83 18.33 -23.27
C TYR A 159 -4.75 19.21 -23.95
N GLY A 160 -4.05 18.70 -24.96
CA GLY A 160 -3.29 19.53 -25.93
C GLY A 160 -1.82 19.78 -25.60
N TYR A 161 -1.29 19.09 -24.59
CA TYR A 161 0.13 19.04 -24.30
C TYR A 161 0.77 17.85 -25.04
N THR A 162 1.95 18.05 -25.63
CA THR A 162 2.55 17.08 -26.56
C THR A 162 3.72 16.27 -25.98
N THR A 163 4.08 16.50 -24.71
CA THR A 163 5.24 15.85 -24.08
C THR A 163 4.79 14.79 -23.10
N ALA A 164 4.98 13.52 -23.44
CA ALA A 164 4.81 12.41 -22.51
C ALA A 164 5.81 12.51 -21.35
N GLN A 165 5.41 12.10 -20.16
CA GLN A 165 6.33 11.98 -19.02
C GLN A 165 6.60 10.53 -18.67
N ASP A 166 7.75 10.36 -18.02
CA ASP A 166 8.33 9.10 -17.61
C ASP A 166 8.60 9.16 -16.10
N ASN A 167 8.10 8.16 -15.37
CA ASN A 167 8.35 7.96 -13.95
C ASN A 167 9.10 6.64 -13.63
N ILE A 168 9.59 5.97 -14.66
CA ILE A 168 10.52 4.84 -14.60
C ILE A 168 11.94 5.41 -14.66
N ARG A 169 12.58 5.61 -13.50
CA ARG A 169 13.94 6.17 -13.44
C ARG A 169 14.93 5.25 -12.73
N GLY A 170 15.82 4.66 -13.54
CA GLY A 170 17.11 4.13 -13.15
C GLY A 170 17.99 3.86 -14.38
N VAL A 171 19.30 3.81 -14.21
CA VAL A 171 20.29 3.85 -15.29
C VAL A 171 20.38 2.50 -16.01
N SER A 172 19.36 2.12 -16.76
CA SER A 172 19.51 1.13 -17.83
C SER A 172 18.52 1.35 -18.97
N VAL A 173 19.02 1.95 -20.03
CA VAL A 173 18.40 2.07 -21.38
C VAL A 173 18.08 0.73 -22.05
N ALA A 174 18.41 -0.41 -21.42
CA ALA A 174 18.16 -1.75 -21.96
C ALA A 174 16.72 -2.26 -21.72
N ASN A 175 15.99 -1.69 -20.75
CA ASN A 175 14.58 -1.98 -20.49
C ASN A 175 13.76 -0.69 -20.66
N ALA A 176 13.59 -0.25 -21.91
CA ALA A 176 12.63 0.81 -22.21
C ALA A 176 11.22 0.30 -21.82
N GLY A 177 10.65 0.85 -20.75
CA GLY A 177 9.28 0.55 -20.31
C GLY A 177 9.11 -0.26 -19.03
N LYS A 178 10.16 -0.56 -18.24
CA LYS A 178 10.01 -1.21 -16.92
C LYS A 178 10.84 -0.53 -15.84
N LEU A 179 10.31 -0.46 -14.62
CA LEU A 179 11.04 0.03 -13.43
C LEU A 179 12.44 -0.59 -13.35
N ASP A 180 13.46 0.26 -13.21
CA ASP A 180 14.84 -0.21 -13.03
C ASP A 180 14.95 -1.00 -11.72
N GLN A 181 15.09 -2.31 -11.86
CA GLN A 181 15.28 -3.24 -10.75
C GLN A 181 16.68 -3.11 -10.12
N THR A 182 17.60 -2.38 -10.76
CA THR A 182 18.94 -2.13 -10.24
C THR A 182 18.84 -1.23 -9.01
N TYR A 183 18.80 -1.86 -7.85
CA TYR A 183 18.77 -1.18 -6.58
C TYR A 183 20.17 -0.63 -6.24
N GLY A 184 20.28 0.67 -5.94
CA GLY A 184 21.58 1.24 -5.56
C GLY A 184 21.63 2.76 -5.43
N TYR A 185 22.74 3.23 -4.84
CA TYR A 185 22.99 4.64 -4.52
C TYR A 185 22.77 5.58 -5.71
N THR A 186 23.32 5.24 -6.89
CA THR A 186 23.22 6.07 -8.10
C THR A 186 21.78 6.21 -8.58
N ASN A 187 21.01 5.12 -8.54
CA ASN A 187 19.63 5.11 -9.00
C ASN A 187 18.69 5.82 -8.04
N ILE A 188 18.87 5.63 -6.73
CA ILE A 188 18.11 6.39 -5.71
C ILE A 188 18.40 7.88 -5.85
N LYS A 189 19.67 8.26 -5.99
CA LYS A 189 20.05 9.67 -6.20
C LYS A 189 19.42 10.24 -7.47
N ALA A 190 19.44 9.50 -8.58
CA ALA A 190 18.82 9.93 -9.84
C ALA A 190 17.29 10.09 -9.68
N ALA A 191 16.62 9.12 -9.04
CA ALA A 191 15.19 9.16 -8.78
C ALA A 191 14.78 10.35 -7.91
N ILE A 192 15.55 10.68 -6.86
CA ILE A 192 15.31 11.88 -6.03
C ILE A 192 15.35 13.14 -6.90
N VAL A 193 16.40 13.30 -7.70
CA VAL A 193 16.56 14.49 -8.57
C VAL A 193 15.45 14.56 -9.61
N SER A 194 15.03 13.42 -10.19
CA SER A 194 13.92 13.36 -11.14
C SER A 194 12.59 13.74 -10.49
N LEU A 195 12.30 13.24 -9.29
CA LEU A 195 11.07 13.54 -8.56
C LEU A 195 10.98 15.04 -8.21
N GLU A 196 12.07 15.64 -7.72
CA GLU A 196 12.09 17.06 -7.33
C GLU A 196 12.05 18.03 -8.52
N ASN A 197 12.51 17.58 -9.69
CA ASN A 197 12.46 18.36 -10.92
C ASN A 197 11.26 18.00 -11.80
N PHE A 198 10.30 17.21 -11.31
CA PHE A 198 9.10 16.87 -12.06
C PHE A 198 8.34 18.14 -12.48
N LEU A 199 8.04 18.25 -13.77
CA LEU A 199 7.39 19.41 -14.36
C LEU A 199 5.92 19.09 -14.67
N LEU A 200 5.07 20.02 -14.29
CA LEU A 200 3.67 20.07 -14.70
C LEU A 200 3.56 20.43 -16.19
N PRO A 201 2.40 20.20 -16.82
CA PRO A 201 2.16 20.58 -18.23
C PRO A 201 2.51 22.04 -18.56
N ASN A 202 2.37 22.94 -17.58
CA ASN A 202 2.69 24.36 -17.68
C ASN A 202 4.20 24.70 -17.49
N GLN A 203 5.08 23.69 -17.53
CA GLN A 203 6.54 23.81 -17.38
C GLN A 203 6.99 24.38 -16.02
N THR A 204 6.14 24.30 -14.99
CA THR A 204 6.55 24.58 -13.62
C THR A 204 6.81 23.32 -12.84
N ARG A 205 7.66 23.45 -11.82
CA ARG A 205 7.89 22.36 -10.87
C ARG A 205 6.59 22.04 -10.16
N ALA A 206 6.25 20.76 -10.09
CA ALA A 206 5.12 20.29 -9.28
C ALA A 206 5.34 20.53 -7.78
N GLY A 207 6.60 20.67 -7.36
CA GLY A 207 6.96 20.85 -5.96
C GLY A 207 6.97 19.55 -5.16
N SER A 208 6.93 18.41 -5.84
CA SER A 208 7.05 17.07 -5.24
C SER A 208 8.37 16.91 -4.50
N LYS A 209 8.32 16.17 -3.39
CA LYS A 209 9.50 15.91 -2.54
C LYS A 209 9.70 14.42 -2.35
N ALA A 210 10.96 13.98 -2.37
CA ALA A 210 11.30 12.65 -1.92
C ALA A 210 11.07 12.57 -0.41
N THR A 211 10.07 11.81 0.03
CA THR A 211 9.72 11.69 1.45
C THR A 211 9.83 10.26 1.95
N HIS A 212 9.43 9.29 1.14
CA HIS A 212 9.43 7.88 1.52
C HIS A 212 10.03 7.04 0.42
N LEU A 213 10.88 6.09 0.80
CA LEU A 213 11.37 5.02 -0.04
C LEU A 213 10.72 3.72 0.43
N LEU A 214 9.79 3.19 -0.36
CA LEU A 214 9.16 1.91 -0.14
C LEU A 214 10.09 0.81 -0.66
N CYS A 215 10.44 -0.15 0.18
CA CYS A 215 11.36 -1.23 -0.17
C CYS A 215 10.78 -2.58 0.25
N SER A 216 10.97 -3.58 -0.61
CA SER A 216 10.72 -4.97 -0.22
C SER A 216 11.66 -5.40 0.91
N SER A 217 11.32 -6.50 1.58
CA SER A 217 12.12 -7.01 2.70
C SER A 217 13.57 -7.33 2.33
N SER A 218 13.86 -7.64 1.06
CA SER A 218 15.20 -7.97 0.57
C SER A 218 16.09 -6.74 0.37
N THR A 219 15.54 -5.58 -0.01
CA THR A 219 16.30 -4.35 -0.26
C THR A 219 16.32 -3.37 0.92
N TYR A 220 15.48 -3.61 1.94
CA TYR A 220 15.30 -2.71 3.09
C TYR A 220 16.60 -2.35 3.82
N PHE A 221 17.46 -3.32 4.13
CA PHE A 221 18.68 -3.04 4.89
C PHE A 221 19.71 -2.24 4.07
N ASP A 222 19.79 -2.52 2.77
CA ASP A 222 20.64 -1.76 1.86
C ASP A 222 20.11 -0.32 1.68
N ALA A 223 18.78 -0.12 1.73
CA ALA A 223 18.14 1.20 1.74
C ALA A 223 18.48 2.03 2.95
N ARG A 224 18.44 1.43 4.12
CA ARG A 224 18.90 2.10 5.33
C ARG A 224 20.37 2.43 5.26
N GLN A 225 21.19 1.53 4.73
CA GLN A 225 22.60 1.84 4.53
C GLN A 225 22.79 3.03 3.58
N ILE A 226 22.03 3.13 2.49
CA ILE A 226 22.17 4.21 1.51
C ILE A 226 21.62 5.56 2.02
N LEU A 227 20.50 5.58 2.74
CA LEU A 227 19.83 6.83 3.13
C LEU A 227 20.12 7.27 4.57
N GLU A 228 20.39 6.33 5.47
CA GLU A 228 20.50 6.61 6.91
C GLU A 228 21.92 6.50 7.45
N SER A 229 22.85 5.87 6.73
CA SER A 229 24.24 5.81 7.19
C SER A 229 25.02 7.08 6.83
N ALA A 230 25.80 7.62 7.79
CA ALA A 230 26.63 8.80 7.57
C ALA A 230 27.81 8.55 6.60
N GLY A 231 28.23 7.30 6.44
CA GLY A 231 29.31 6.91 5.56
C GLY A 231 28.96 5.64 4.78
N LEU A 232 29.27 5.62 3.50
CA LEU A 232 28.92 4.50 2.63
C LEU A 232 29.86 3.32 2.90
N ASN A 233 29.26 2.21 3.35
CA ASN A 233 29.92 0.92 3.53
C ASN A 233 29.37 -0.13 2.54
N LEU A 234 28.94 0.32 1.37
CA LEU A 234 28.45 -0.57 0.32
C LEU A 234 29.62 -1.46 -0.12
N ALA A 235 29.41 -2.78 -0.04
CA ALA A 235 30.35 -3.71 -0.64
C ALA A 235 30.39 -3.43 -2.15
N SER A 236 31.59 -3.39 -2.74
CA SER A 236 31.75 -3.53 -4.18
C SER A 236 31.29 -4.93 -4.55
N SER A 237 29.98 -5.15 -4.70
CA SER A 237 29.48 -6.38 -5.27
C SER A 237 29.88 -6.37 -6.74
N ALA A 238 30.95 -7.09 -7.04
CA ALA A 238 31.40 -7.34 -8.38
C ALA A 238 30.35 -8.20 -9.09
N THR A 239 29.55 -7.60 -9.97
CA THR A 239 29.16 -8.18 -11.26
C THR A 239 28.81 -7.03 -12.20
N SER A 240 29.72 -6.78 -13.14
CA SER A 240 29.58 -6.13 -14.45
C SER A 240 28.55 -5.02 -14.65
N GLY A 241 29.05 -3.78 -14.73
CA GLY A 241 28.44 -2.71 -15.51
C GLY A 241 27.59 -1.73 -14.71
N SER A 242 28.16 -0.56 -14.44
CA SER A 242 27.48 0.65 -13.93
C SER A 242 27.03 0.65 -12.46
N VAL A 243 27.99 0.61 -11.54
CA VAL A 243 27.85 1.35 -10.27
C VAL A 243 29.10 2.19 -10.06
N THR A 244 29.00 3.50 -10.32
CA THR A 244 29.92 4.50 -9.77
C THR A 244 29.67 4.59 -8.27
N VAL A 245 30.20 3.62 -7.53
CA VAL A 245 30.11 3.55 -6.07
C VAL A 245 30.77 4.82 -5.53
N ALA A 246 30.05 5.61 -4.73
CA ALA A 246 30.73 6.59 -3.89
C ALA A 246 31.68 5.80 -2.97
N GLU A 247 32.96 6.18 -3.01
CA GLU A 247 34.07 5.39 -2.49
C GLU A 247 33.81 5.01 -1.03
N ARG A 248 34.05 3.74 -0.68
CA ARG A 248 33.88 3.22 0.68
C ARG A 248 34.57 4.16 1.68
N GLY A 249 33.85 4.62 2.70
CA GLY A 249 34.39 5.54 3.72
C GLY A 249 34.31 7.02 3.37
N THR A 250 33.65 7.40 2.27
CA THR A 250 33.30 8.80 1.99
C THR A 250 32.02 9.25 2.72
N VAL A 251 31.89 10.56 2.92
CA VAL A 251 30.66 11.18 3.45
C VAL A 251 29.52 10.87 2.50
N ASN A 252 28.43 10.33 3.04
CA ASN A 252 27.23 10.05 2.28
C ASN A 252 26.39 11.33 2.06
N PRO A 253 26.25 11.86 0.82
CA PRO A 253 25.46 13.06 0.56
C PRO A 253 23.94 12.85 0.70
N LEU A 254 23.49 11.59 0.64
CA LEU A 254 22.08 11.23 0.85
C LEU A 254 21.72 11.13 2.33
N HIS A 255 22.71 11.09 3.22
CA HIS A 255 22.48 11.08 4.65
C HIS A 255 21.80 12.37 5.10
N GLY A 256 20.72 12.24 5.87
CA GLY A 256 20.04 13.38 6.47
C GLY A 256 19.12 14.16 5.51
N GLN A 257 18.80 13.61 4.33
CA GLN A 257 17.83 14.22 3.40
C GLN A 257 16.36 14.15 3.87
N GLY A 258 16.09 13.48 4.99
CA GLY A 258 14.74 13.36 5.56
C GLY A 258 13.83 12.36 4.85
N ILE A 259 14.39 11.47 4.03
CA ILE A 259 13.66 10.39 3.37
C ILE A 259 13.53 9.21 4.33
N GLN A 260 12.31 8.79 4.62
CA GLN A 260 12.02 7.64 5.47
C GLN A 260 12.06 6.34 4.66
N VAL A 261 12.85 5.36 5.11
CA VAL A 261 12.84 4.01 4.54
C VAL A 261 11.70 3.21 5.15
N VAL A 262 10.75 2.77 4.32
CA VAL A 262 9.60 1.96 4.73
C VAL A 262 9.81 0.53 4.27
N LYS A 263 9.77 -0.41 5.21
CA LYS A 263 9.77 -1.84 4.89
C LYS A 263 8.36 -2.25 4.49
N CYS A 264 8.21 -2.77 3.28
CA CYS A 264 6.95 -3.24 2.72
C CYS A 264 7.07 -4.73 2.41
N PRO A 265 6.67 -5.64 3.33
CA PRO A 265 6.78 -7.08 3.11
C PRO A 265 6.01 -7.58 1.88
N GLU A 266 4.86 -6.98 1.60
CA GLU A 266 3.97 -7.33 0.48
C GLU A 266 4.46 -6.80 -0.88
N LEU A 267 5.48 -5.93 -0.89
CA LEU A 267 6.07 -5.44 -2.14
C LEU A 267 6.94 -6.54 -2.76
N THR A 268 6.76 -6.78 -4.06
CA THR A 268 7.50 -7.80 -4.81
C THR A 268 9.00 -7.67 -4.58
N SER A 269 9.67 -8.79 -4.28
CA SER A 269 11.09 -8.81 -3.92
C SER A 269 11.95 -8.15 -4.99
N GLY A 270 12.90 -7.31 -4.56
CA GLY A 270 13.83 -6.59 -5.43
C GLY A 270 13.31 -5.22 -5.89
N TYR A 271 12.00 -4.97 -5.83
CA TYR A 271 11.44 -3.69 -6.21
C TYR A 271 11.51 -2.66 -5.09
N TRP A 272 11.49 -1.40 -5.51
CA TRP A 272 11.52 -0.21 -4.67
C TRP A 272 10.73 0.91 -5.36
N VAL A 273 10.11 1.78 -4.56
CA VAL A 273 9.33 2.93 -5.04
C VAL A 273 9.71 4.15 -4.22
N LEU A 274 10.16 5.21 -4.89
CA LEU A 274 10.35 6.52 -4.26
C LEU A 274 9.10 7.37 -4.50
N ALA A 275 8.48 7.86 -3.43
CA ALA A 275 7.22 8.59 -3.52
C ALA A 275 7.20 9.86 -2.65
N ASP A 276 6.38 10.80 -3.08
CA ASP A 276 5.91 11.89 -2.23
C ASP A 276 4.63 11.46 -1.51
N LEU A 277 4.77 11.06 -0.25
CA LEU A 277 3.66 10.73 0.62
C LEU A 277 3.43 11.84 1.66
N SER A 278 3.83 13.09 1.41
CA SER A 278 3.46 14.22 2.27
C SER A 278 2.10 14.83 1.91
N GLY A 279 1.67 14.67 0.66
CA GLY A 279 0.40 15.19 0.16
C GLY A 279 -0.83 14.45 0.68
N PRO A 280 -2.02 15.07 0.63
CA PRO A 280 -3.28 14.43 1.03
C PRO A 280 -3.74 13.35 0.03
N LEU A 281 -3.37 13.51 -1.26
CA LEU A 281 -3.62 12.53 -2.30
C LEU A 281 -2.37 11.64 -2.45
N LYS A 282 -2.54 10.34 -2.25
CA LYS A 282 -1.53 9.31 -2.46
C LYS A 282 -1.72 8.65 -3.82
N PRO A 283 -0.72 7.90 -4.33
CA PRO A 283 -0.80 7.25 -5.64
C PRO A 283 -1.93 6.22 -5.77
N VAL A 284 -2.28 5.54 -4.67
CA VAL A 284 -3.32 4.51 -4.65
C VAL A 284 -4.52 4.99 -3.84
N ILE A 285 -5.73 4.71 -4.31
CA ILE A 285 -6.98 4.94 -3.57
C ILE A 285 -7.44 3.62 -2.96
N LEU A 286 -7.67 3.62 -1.65
CA LEU A 286 -8.32 2.51 -0.96
C LEU A 286 -9.75 2.90 -0.61
N GLN A 287 -10.71 2.19 -1.18
CA GLN A 287 -12.12 2.40 -0.90
C GLN A 287 -12.57 1.55 0.31
N ASP A 288 -12.84 2.20 1.43
CA ASP A 288 -13.25 1.55 2.67
C ASP A 288 -14.74 1.77 2.94
N ARG A 289 -15.56 0.72 2.82
CA ARG A 289 -17.02 0.82 2.97
C ARG A 289 -17.49 0.52 4.39
N ARG A 290 -16.98 -0.55 5.00
CA ARG A 290 -17.41 -1.02 6.31
C ARG A 290 -16.19 -1.36 7.15
N PRO A 291 -16.21 -1.07 8.46
CA PRO A 291 -15.15 -1.50 9.34
C PRO A 291 -15.07 -3.03 9.38
N ILE A 292 -13.90 -3.55 9.74
CA ILE A 292 -13.74 -4.96 10.10
C ILE A 292 -14.64 -5.27 11.29
N GLU A 293 -15.48 -6.29 11.14
CA GLU A 293 -16.39 -6.76 12.17
C GLU A 293 -16.28 -8.28 12.35
N MET A 294 -16.38 -8.72 13.60
CA MET A 294 -16.56 -10.14 13.92
C MET A 294 -18.06 -10.40 14.13
N ALA A 295 -18.55 -11.40 13.42
CA ALA A 295 -19.88 -11.97 13.57
C ALA A 295 -19.78 -13.46 13.88
N ARG A 296 -20.83 -14.02 14.49
CA ARG A 296 -21.01 -15.46 14.66
C ARG A 296 -22.24 -15.88 13.87
N LEU A 297 -22.18 -17.04 13.24
CA LEU A 297 -23.30 -17.64 12.54
C LEU A 297 -23.57 -19.02 13.15
N ALA A 298 -24.84 -19.34 13.35
CA ALA A 298 -25.24 -20.68 13.75
C ALA A 298 -25.29 -21.60 12.53
N GLU A 299 -25.03 -22.89 12.72
CA GLU A 299 -25.19 -23.88 11.66
C GLU A 299 -26.61 -23.81 11.07
N GLY A 300 -26.69 -23.74 9.73
CA GLY A 300 -27.96 -23.59 9.02
C GLY A 300 -28.57 -22.18 9.03
N SER A 301 -27.87 -21.16 9.54
CA SER A 301 -28.33 -19.78 9.42
C SER A 301 -28.38 -19.33 7.96
N THR A 302 -29.44 -18.62 7.56
CA THR A 302 -29.60 -18.04 6.22
C THR A 302 -28.95 -16.67 6.10
N GLU A 303 -28.20 -16.22 7.11
CA GLU A 303 -27.44 -14.97 7.09
C GLU A 303 -26.18 -15.15 6.21
N TYR A 304 -26.37 -15.50 4.94
CA TYR A 304 -25.39 -15.24 3.91
C TYR A 304 -25.47 -13.74 3.59
N TYR A 305 -24.40 -13.00 3.79
CA TYR A 305 -24.38 -11.55 3.58
C TYR A 305 -24.45 -11.20 2.07
N GLU A 306 -25.68 -11.07 1.52
CA GLU A 306 -26.00 -10.48 0.19
C GLU A 306 -25.40 -9.11 -0.06
#